data_AF-A0A3D0M975-F1
#
_entry.id   AF-A0A3D0M975-F1
#
_cell.length_a   1.000
_cell.length_b   1.000
_cell.length_c   1.000
_cell.angle_alpha   90.00
_cell.angle_beta   90.00
_cell.angle_gamma   90.00
#
_symmetry.space_group_name_H-M   'P 1'
#
loop_
_entity.id
_entity.type
_entity.pdbx_description
1 polymer ?
#
loop_
_entity_poly.entity_id
_entity_poly.type
_entity_poly.pdbx_seq_one_letter_code
_entity_poly.pdbx_strand_id
1 'polypeptide(L)'
;MKAEGLTDEHQLQGYMQNRIASYLKSKGKTVIAWNEAALGGNLDKDIVLQLWNDDPKDPAMAAFNMKDQNGNLTSPNQGIGAKHIKRGGNVITSNMLHSYCDYPHAFINARNIYEADMIPQKCEDIADAREHVLGGEALCWTEHIRNAEQLEYQIWPRYAFKGINLYCGKPEESFEDFLKEYKDPIRSVIESFGIKPAPWEEVVPDQQTARKQMMEFMMRIGGAGAAEKFKKAQQEI
;
A
#
# COMPACT_ATOMS: atom_id res chain seq x y z
N MET A 1 3.88 27.96 -15.29
CA MET A 1 3.83 27.09 -16.48
C MET A 1 4.48 27.76 -17.69
N LYS A 2 3.87 28.78 -18.33
CA LYS A 2 4.44 29.44 -19.53
C LYS A 2 5.92 29.87 -19.40
N ALA A 3 6.29 30.52 -18.30
CA ALA A 3 7.67 30.97 -18.06
C ALA A 3 8.70 29.83 -18.00
N GLU A 4 8.26 28.62 -17.66
CA GLU A 4 9.10 27.43 -17.45
C GLU A 4 8.89 26.38 -18.56
N GLY A 5 8.13 26.71 -19.61
CA GLY A 5 7.86 25.79 -20.73
C GLY A 5 7.00 24.57 -20.41
N LEU A 6 6.25 24.58 -19.30
CA LEU A 6 5.45 23.43 -18.84
C LEU A 6 4.09 23.37 -19.54
N THR A 7 3.69 22.18 -20.01
CA THR A 7 2.48 21.98 -20.84
C THR A 7 1.23 21.63 -20.05
N ASP A 8 1.37 21.07 -18.85
CA ASP A 8 0.26 20.62 -18.00
C ASP A 8 0.60 20.72 -16.50
N GLU A 9 -0.40 20.53 -15.65
CA GLU A 9 -0.31 20.62 -14.20
C GLU A 9 0.54 19.48 -13.60
N HIS A 10 0.65 18.33 -14.26
CA HIS A 10 1.52 17.24 -13.79
C HIS A 10 3.00 17.62 -13.94
N GLN A 11 3.36 18.29 -15.04
CA GLN A 11 4.70 18.86 -15.20
C GLN A 11 4.97 19.99 -14.21
N LEU A 12 3.95 20.80 -13.86
CA LEU A 12 4.06 21.81 -12.81
C LEU A 12 4.32 21.20 -11.44
N GLN A 13 3.64 20.11 -11.11
CA GLN A 13 3.91 19.35 -9.88
C GLN A 13 5.36 18.83 -9.86
N GLY A 14 5.82 18.18 -10.93
CA GLY A 14 7.20 17.71 -11.03
C GLY A 14 8.24 18.83 -10.89
N TYR A 15 8.00 19.98 -11.55
CA TYR A 15 8.85 21.17 -11.41
C TYR A 15 8.94 21.67 -9.96
N MET A 16 7.81 21.77 -9.26
CA MET A 16 7.77 22.20 -7.87
C MET A 16 8.56 21.25 -6.97
N GLN A 17 8.39 19.94 -7.16
CA GLN A 17 9.09 18.92 -6.37
C GLN A 17 10.58 18.93 -6.63
N ASN A 18 11.03 19.08 -7.88
CA ASN A 18 12.45 19.17 -8.21
C ASN A 18 13.15 20.35 -7.53
N ARG A 19 12.46 21.49 -7.37
CA ARG A 19 12.99 22.65 -6.65
C ARG A 19 13.18 22.37 -5.16
N ILE A 20 12.20 21.71 -4.54
CA ILE A 20 12.28 21.29 -3.13
C ILE A 20 13.40 20.26 -2.96
N ALA A 21 13.49 19.28 -3.85
CA ALA A 21 14.53 18.27 -3.84
C ALA A 21 15.93 18.85 -4.01
N SER A 22 16.11 19.81 -4.92
CA SER A 22 17.38 20.51 -5.10
C SER A 22 17.81 21.24 -3.83
N TYR A 23 16.88 21.91 -3.15
CA TYR A 23 17.16 22.57 -1.87
C TYR A 23 17.55 21.56 -0.79
N LEU A 24 16.80 20.47 -0.62
CA LEU A 24 17.09 19.44 0.39
C LEU A 24 18.41 18.70 0.10
N LYS A 25 18.73 18.44 -1.17
CA LYS A 25 20.02 17.88 -1.61
C LYS A 25 21.19 18.78 -1.23
N SER A 26 21.04 20.11 -1.33
CA SER A 26 22.05 21.07 -0.84
C SER A 26 22.31 20.97 0.68
N LYS A 27 21.43 20.30 1.42
CA LYS A 27 21.56 20.01 2.86
C LYS A 27 21.96 18.56 3.15
N GLY A 28 22.38 17.81 2.12
CA GLY A 28 22.76 16.40 2.25
C GLY A 28 21.58 15.49 2.58
N LYS A 29 20.36 15.85 2.17
CA LYS A 29 19.15 15.04 2.37
C LYS A 29 18.67 14.45 1.04
N THR A 30 18.19 13.22 1.09
CA THR A 30 17.50 12.55 -0.02
C THR A 30 15.99 12.73 0.16
N VAL A 31 15.28 13.06 -0.92
CA VAL A 31 13.82 13.18 -0.90
C VAL A 31 13.19 11.84 -1.21
N ILE A 32 12.18 11.48 -0.42
CA ILE A 32 11.23 10.41 -0.73
C ILE A 32 9.89 11.08 -1.01
N ALA A 33 9.20 10.67 -2.08
CA ALA A 33 7.90 11.21 -2.46
C ALA A 33 6.95 10.10 -2.94
N TRP A 34 5.65 10.27 -2.72
CA TRP A 34 4.64 9.39 -3.30
C TRP A 34 4.69 9.39 -4.83
N ASN A 35 4.36 8.25 -5.44
CA ASN A 35 4.55 8.02 -6.88
C ASN A 35 3.85 9.02 -7.81
N GLU A 36 2.77 9.70 -7.38
CA GLU A 36 2.09 10.74 -8.15
C GLU A 36 3.02 11.90 -8.52
N ALA A 37 4.08 12.13 -7.74
CA ALA A 37 5.16 13.05 -8.06
C ALA A 37 5.70 12.91 -9.48
N ALA A 38 5.67 11.69 -10.01
CA ALA A 38 6.26 11.35 -11.30
C ALA A 38 5.27 11.38 -12.47
N LEU A 39 3.99 11.76 -12.26
CA LEU A 39 2.97 11.79 -13.32
C LEU A 39 3.37 12.66 -14.51
N GLY A 40 4.07 13.78 -14.26
CA GLY A 40 4.49 14.73 -15.30
C GLY A 40 5.68 14.26 -16.14
N GLY A 41 6.30 13.12 -15.80
CA GLY A 41 7.46 12.57 -16.51
C GLY A 41 8.77 13.36 -16.36
N ASN A 42 8.75 14.51 -15.69
CA ASN A 42 9.87 15.43 -15.51
C ASN A 42 10.47 15.42 -14.09
N LEU A 43 10.05 14.51 -13.22
CA LEU A 43 10.60 14.36 -11.87
C LEU A 43 12.07 13.90 -11.92
N ASP A 44 12.94 14.49 -11.10
CA ASP A 44 14.34 14.06 -10.94
C ASP A 44 14.42 12.59 -10.49
N LYS A 45 15.35 11.84 -11.08
CA LYS A 45 15.57 10.42 -10.74
C LYS A 45 16.22 10.22 -9.37
N ASP A 46 16.85 11.25 -8.81
CA ASP A 46 17.49 11.18 -7.49
C ASP A 46 16.46 11.27 -6.34
N ILE A 47 15.20 11.60 -6.66
CA ILE A 47 14.07 11.51 -5.71
C ILE A 47 13.64 10.05 -5.65
N VAL A 48 13.65 9.45 -4.46
CA VAL A 48 13.15 8.09 -4.24
C VAL A 48 11.63 8.10 -4.31
N LEU A 49 11.03 7.21 -5.11
CA LEU A 49 9.57 7.08 -5.17
C LEU A 49 9.06 6.03 -4.19
N GLN A 50 8.07 6.41 -3.38
CA GLN A 50 7.29 5.49 -2.58
C GLN A 50 6.02 5.09 -3.35
N LEU A 51 5.92 3.81 -3.70
CA LEU A 51 4.89 3.28 -4.60
C LEU A 51 3.73 2.69 -3.80
N TRP A 52 2.60 3.38 -3.77
CA TRP A 52 1.42 2.92 -3.01
C TRP A 52 0.29 2.37 -3.85
N ASN A 53 0.20 2.72 -5.14
CA ASN A 53 -0.94 2.33 -5.96
C ASN A 53 -0.60 2.15 -7.44
N ASP A 54 0.25 1.18 -7.75
CA ASP A 54 0.71 0.88 -9.12
C ASP A 54 0.05 -0.36 -9.75
N ASP A 55 -0.83 -1.07 -9.03
CA ASP A 55 -1.47 -2.32 -9.49
C ASP A 55 -2.92 -2.14 -10.00
N PRO A 56 -3.24 -2.37 -11.29
CA PRO A 56 -4.62 -2.35 -11.78
C PRO A 56 -5.53 -3.41 -11.16
N LYS A 57 -4.97 -4.50 -10.67
CA LYS A 57 -5.71 -5.59 -10.03
C LYS A 57 -6.04 -5.26 -8.58
N ASP A 58 -5.49 -4.17 -8.03
CA ASP A 58 -5.86 -3.71 -6.70
C ASP A 58 -7.38 -3.40 -6.68
N PRO A 59 -8.16 -4.05 -5.81
CA PRO A 59 -9.61 -3.84 -5.73
C PRO A 59 -9.99 -2.38 -5.41
N ALA A 60 -9.09 -1.61 -4.78
CA ALA A 60 -9.27 -0.18 -4.57
C ALA A 60 -9.35 0.60 -5.90
N MET A 61 -8.69 0.13 -6.96
CA MET A 61 -8.76 0.76 -8.29
C MET A 61 -10.15 0.68 -8.91
N ALA A 62 -10.84 -0.45 -8.72
CA ALA A 62 -12.24 -0.58 -9.11
C ALA A 62 -13.13 0.37 -8.29
N ALA A 63 -12.83 0.56 -7.00
CA ALA A 63 -13.58 1.46 -6.13
C ALA A 63 -13.45 2.95 -6.54
N PHE A 64 -12.30 3.36 -7.07
CA PHE A 64 -12.08 4.72 -7.58
C PHE A 64 -12.48 4.91 -9.06
N ASN A 65 -12.95 3.85 -9.75
CA ASN A 65 -13.45 3.89 -11.14
C ASN A 65 -12.53 4.63 -12.12
N MET A 66 -11.21 4.49 -11.94
CA MET A 66 -10.21 5.15 -12.78
C MET A 66 -10.15 4.44 -14.13
N LYS A 67 -10.26 5.19 -15.24
CA LYS A 67 -10.32 4.63 -16.60
C LYS A 67 -9.28 5.24 -17.53
N ASP A 68 -8.77 4.46 -18.48
CA ASP A 68 -7.98 4.97 -19.60
C ASP A 68 -8.87 5.70 -20.62
N GLN A 69 -8.25 6.27 -21.66
CA GLN A 69 -8.95 6.92 -22.77
C GLN A 69 -9.90 6.01 -23.58
N ASN A 70 -9.79 4.68 -23.41
CA ASN A 70 -10.63 3.67 -24.04
C ASN A 70 -11.74 3.17 -23.08
N GLY A 71 -11.83 3.70 -21.86
CA GLY A 71 -12.82 3.33 -20.86
C GLY A 71 -12.47 2.09 -20.02
N ASN A 72 -11.27 1.52 -20.17
CA ASN A 72 -10.82 0.38 -19.38
C ASN A 72 -10.37 0.83 -17.99
N LEU A 73 -10.72 0.07 -16.95
CA LEU A 73 -10.21 0.36 -15.61
C LEU A 73 -8.67 0.31 -15.60
N THR A 74 -8.03 1.39 -15.19
CA THR A 74 -6.57 1.52 -15.16
C THR A 74 -6.13 2.37 -13.98
N SER A 75 -4.87 2.24 -13.56
CA SER A 75 -4.26 3.20 -12.63
C SER A 75 -3.43 4.21 -13.43
N PRO A 76 -3.60 5.54 -13.21
CA PRO A 76 -2.70 6.54 -13.79
C PRO A 76 -1.24 6.33 -13.33
N ASN A 77 -1.04 5.55 -12.27
CA ASN A 77 0.27 5.26 -11.71
C ASN A 77 0.93 3.98 -12.28
N GLN A 78 0.26 3.24 -13.18
CA GLN A 78 0.84 2.01 -13.71
C GLN A 78 2.18 2.23 -14.39
N GLY A 79 3.19 1.50 -13.96
CA GLY A 79 4.54 1.57 -14.51
C GLY A 79 5.27 2.87 -14.20
N ILE A 80 4.77 3.72 -13.29
CA ILE A 80 5.56 4.86 -12.77
C ILE A 80 6.87 4.33 -12.18
N GLY A 81 6.80 3.30 -11.34
CA GLY A 81 7.97 2.64 -10.75
C GLY A 81 8.95 2.16 -11.83
N ALA A 82 8.48 1.34 -12.78
CA ALA A 82 9.31 0.87 -13.90
C ALA A 82 9.95 1.99 -14.72
N LYS A 83 9.21 3.07 -15.04
CA LYS A 83 9.76 4.24 -15.77
C LYS A 83 10.83 4.97 -14.97
N HIS A 84 10.65 5.06 -13.65
CA HIS A 84 11.62 5.70 -12.75
C HIS A 84 12.88 4.84 -12.61
N ILE A 85 12.73 3.53 -12.43
CA ILE A 85 13.83 2.55 -12.37
C ILE A 85 14.63 2.55 -13.68
N LYS A 86 13.98 2.57 -14.85
CA LYS A 86 14.67 2.65 -16.16
C LYS A 86 15.55 3.90 -16.31
N ARG A 87 15.30 4.94 -15.53
CA ARG A 87 16.10 6.17 -15.48
C ARG A 87 17.22 6.09 -14.44
N GLY A 88 17.34 4.99 -13.71
CA GLY A 88 18.29 4.79 -12.61
C GLY A 88 17.84 5.40 -11.29
N GLY A 89 16.52 5.49 -11.07
CA GLY A 89 15.93 6.01 -9.84
C GLY A 89 15.48 4.89 -8.90
N ASN A 90 15.58 5.14 -7.59
CA ASN A 90 15.28 4.17 -6.55
C ASN A 90 13.83 4.25 -6.09
N VAL A 91 13.28 3.14 -5.59
CA VAL A 91 11.91 3.06 -5.10
C VAL A 91 11.80 2.35 -3.75
N ILE A 92 10.73 2.66 -3.02
CA ILE A 92 10.24 1.94 -1.85
C ILE A 92 8.85 1.43 -2.18
N THR A 93 8.56 0.16 -1.89
CA THR A 93 7.24 -0.42 -2.19
C THR A 93 6.33 -0.41 -0.98
N SER A 94 5.15 0.17 -1.16
CA SER A 94 4.13 0.23 -0.14
C SER A 94 2.75 0.05 -0.77
N ASN A 95 2.67 -0.82 -1.77
CA ASN A 95 1.45 -1.10 -2.53
C ASN A 95 0.33 -1.48 -1.55
N MET A 96 -0.83 -0.86 -1.77
CA MET A 96 -1.95 -0.87 -0.84
C MET A 96 -2.35 -2.27 -0.41
N LEU A 97 -2.62 -3.18 -1.36
CA LEU A 97 -3.01 -4.58 -1.09
C LEU A 97 -2.02 -5.34 -0.20
N HIS A 98 -0.75 -4.92 -0.13
CA HIS A 98 0.33 -5.62 0.56
C HIS A 98 0.94 -4.82 1.73
N SER A 99 0.37 -3.65 2.04
CA SER A 99 1.01 -2.69 2.95
C SER A 99 0.03 -1.90 3.82
N TYR A 100 -1.21 -1.67 3.41
CA TYR A 100 -2.13 -0.79 4.14
C TYR A 100 -2.83 -1.53 5.26
N CYS A 101 -2.25 -1.45 6.45
CA CYS A 101 -2.78 -2.11 7.63
C CYS A 101 -3.97 -1.36 8.22
N ASP A 102 -4.26 -0.11 7.88
CA ASP A 102 -5.47 0.61 8.34
C ASP A 102 -6.80 0.03 7.82
N TYR A 103 -6.77 -0.68 6.69
CA TYR A 103 -7.93 -1.42 6.19
C TYR A 103 -8.18 -2.68 7.03
N PRO A 104 -9.45 -3.14 7.14
CA PRO A 104 -9.77 -4.34 7.88
C PRO A 104 -8.95 -5.54 7.40
N HIS A 105 -8.67 -6.47 8.31
CA HIS A 105 -8.00 -7.73 7.97
C HIS A 105 -8.76 -8.50 6.88
N ALA A 106 -10.08 -8.35 6.78
CA ALA A 106 -10.90 -8.90 5.69
C ALA A 106 -10.56 -8.36 4.29
N PHE A 107 -9.95 -7.18 4.20
CA PHE A 107 -9.56 -6.56 2.94
C PHE A 107 -8.07 -6.76 2.67
N ILE A 108 -7.23 -6.47 3.66
CA ILE A 108 -5.78 -6.70 3.61
C ILE A 108 -5.42 -7.59 4.79
N ASN A 109 -5.41 -8.90 4.56
CA ASN A 109 -5.09 -9.88 5.58
C ASN A 109 -3.57 -10.13 5.67
N ALA A 110 -3.17 -10.89 6.69
CA ALA A 110 -1.78 -11.30 6.87
C ALA A 110 -1.18 -12.05 5.67
N ARG A 111 -1.97 -12.87 4.97
CA ARG A 111 -1.50 -13.61 3.79
C ARG A 111 -1.10 -12.65 2.67
N ASN A 112 -1.92 -11.63 2.39
CA ASN A 112 -1.59 -10.63 1.37
C ASN A 112 -0.23 -9.99 1.60
N ILE A 113 0.13 -9.74 2.87
CA ILE A 113 1.41 -9.13 3.25
C ILE A 113 2.55 -10.15 3.17
N TYR A 114 2.34 -11.36 3.67
CA TYR A 114 3.35 -12.41 3.71
C TYR A 114 3.82 -12.83 2.30
N GLU A 115 2.89 -13.01 1.36
CA GLU A 115 3.15 -13.57 0.03
C GLU A 115 3.68 -12.54 -1.00
N ALA A 116 3.87 -11.28 -0.60
CA ALA A 116 4.19 -10.19 -1.52
C ALA A 116 5.66 -10.21 -2.01
N ASP A 117 5.88 -10.04 -3.32
CA ASP A 117 7.21 -10.03 -3.96
C ASP A 117 7.96 -8.69 -3.79
N MET A 118 7.22 -7.60 -3.54
CA MET A 118 7.74 -6.24 -3.41
C MET A 118 8.46 -5.69 -4.66
N ILE A 119 8.35 -6.36 -5.82
CA ILE A 119 8.79 -5.84 -7.12
C ILE A 119 7.68 -4.97 -7.74
N PRO A 120 7.97 -3.73 -8.19
CA PRO A 120 6.98 -2.87 -8.83
C PRO A 120 6.46 -3.45 -10.15
N GLN A 121 5.28 -3.00 -10.55
CA GLN A 121 4.70 -3.44 -11.82
C GLN A 121 5.50 -3.00 -13.04
N LYS A 122 5.39 -3.80 -14.12
CA LYS A 122 6.01 -3.52 -15.43
C LYS A 122 7.54 -3.52 -15.40
N CYS A 123 8.11 -4.26 -14.45
CA CYS A 123 9.56 -4.43 -14.28
C CYS A 123 10.09 -5.76 -14.84
N GLU A 124 9.27 -6.56 -15.51
CA GLU A 124 9.64 -7.90 -16.00
C GLU A 124 10.81 -7.87 -16.99
N ASP A 125 10.92 -6.79 -17.77
CA ASP A 125 11.99 -6.58 -18.77
C ASP A 125 13.17 -5.73 -18.24
N ILE A 126 13.23 -5.45 -16.94
CA ILE A 126 14.28 -4.63 -16.33
C ILE A 126 15.16 -5.56 -15.47
N ALA A 127 16.30 -5.97 -16.01
CA ALA A 127 17.17 -7.00 -15.41
C ALA A 127 17.65 -6.66 -13.98
N ASP A 128 17.90 -5.38 -13.70
CA ASP A 128 18.39 -4.87 -12.42
C ASP A 128 17.27 -4.30 -11.53
N ALA A 129 15.99 -4.51 -11.85
CA ALA A 129 14.88 -3.85 -11.15
C ALA A 129 14.91 -4.00 -9.62
N ARG A 130 15.23 -5.21 -9.13
CA ARG A 130 15.33 -5.51 -7.70
C ARG A 130 16.38 -4.64 -7.00
N GLU A 131 17.48 -4.30 -7.67
CA GLU A 131 18.58 -3.49 -7.11
C GLU A 131 18.15 -2.04 -6.81
N HIS A 132 17.15 -1.53 -7.54
CA HIS A 132 16.57 -0.20 -7.32
C HIS A 132 15.47 -0.19 -6.25
N VAL A 133 15.04 -1.36 -5.75
CA VAL A 133 14.04 -1.46 -4.68
C VAL A 133 14.75 -1.44 -3.33
N LEU A 134 14.67 -0.31 -2.63
CA LEU A 134 15.32 -0.11 -1.33
C LEU A 134 14.69 -0.92 -0.19
N GLY A 135 13.45 -1.37 -0.38
CA GLY A 135 12.68 -2.10 0.60
C GLY A 135 11.18 -1.84 0.42
N GLY A 136 10.42 -2.09 1.48
CA GLY A 136 9.01 -1.76 1.52
C GLY A 136 8.55 -1.35 2.90
N GLU A 137 7.29 -0.92 2.99
CA GLU A 137 6.70 -0.40 4.23
C GLU A 137 5.36 -1.08 4.53
N ALA A 138 4.98 -1.12 5.80
CA ALA A 138 3.61 -1.33 6.23
C ALA A 138 3.08 0.00 6.77
N LEU A 139 1.96 0.43 6.22
CA LEU A 139 1.35 1.73 6.47
C LEU A 139 0.14 1.56 7.36
N CYS A 140 -0.15 2.55 8.19
CA CYS A 140 -1.39 2.57 8.96
C CYS A 140 -1.86 4.03 9.07
N TRP A 141 -2.75 4.40 8.16
CA TRP A 141 -3.43 5.68 8.22
C TRP A 141 -4.42 5.72 9.40
N THR A 142 -4.61 6.88 10.02
CA THR A 142 -5.26 6.99 11.34
C THR A 142 -6.58 7.76 11.33
N GLU A 143 -7.16 8.00 10.16
CA GLU A 143 -8.45 8.71 9.98
C GLU A 143 -9.56 8.11 10.86
N HIS A 144 -9.54 6.79 11.02
CA HIS A 144 -10.53 6.00 11.77
C HIS A 144 -9.96 5.25 12.98
N ILE A 145 -8.70 5.49 13.36
CA ILE A 145 -8.04 4.84 14.50
C ILE A 145 -7.89 5.89 15.61
N ARG A 146 -8.60 5.69 16.72
CA ARG A 146 -8.77 6.74 17.74
C ARG A 146 -8.02 6.48 19.04
N ASN A 147 -7.41 5.30 19.20
CA ASN A 147 -6.63 4.96 20.37
C ASN A 147 -5.58 3.87 20.07
N ALA A 148 -4.67 3.66 21.02
CA ALA A 148 -3.57 2.70 20.90
C ALA A 148 -4.06 1.24 20.77
N GLU A 149 -5.11 0.84 21.48
CA GLU A 149 -5.63 -0.53 21.40
C GLU A 149 -6.20 -0.85 20.00
N GLN A 150 -6.90 0.11 19.39
CA GLN A 150 -7.33 0.00 18.00
C GLN A 150 -6.14 -0.06 17.05
N LEU A 151 -5.10 0.75 17.27
CA LEU A 151 -3.89 0.71 16.46
C LEU A 151 -3.20 -0.66 16.55
N GLU A 152 -3.04 -1.19 17.76
CA GLU A 152 -2.41 -2.49 18.02
C GLU A 152 -3.18 -3.63 17.36
N TYR A 153 -4.51 -3.66 17.54
CA TYR A 153 -5.40 -4.60 16.85
C TYR A 153 -5.24 -4.52 15.33
N GLN A 154 -5.08 -3.30 14.81
CA GLN A 154 -5.01 -3.05 13.39
C GLN A 154 -3.66 -3.53 12.83
N ILE A 155 -2.54 -3.14 13.43
CA ILE A 155 -1.21 -3.41 12.85
C ILE A 155 -0.65 -4.79 13.21
N TRP A 156 -1.02 -5.37 14.36
CA TRP A 156 -0.49 -6.66 14.79
C TRP A 156 -1.49 -7.79 14.54
N PRO A 157 -1.04 -8.93 13.97
CA PRO A 157 0.36 -9.32 13.69
C PRO A 157 0.88 -8.95 12.28
N ARG A 158 0.12 -8.19 11.48
CA ARG A 158 0.50 -7.81 10.09
C ARG A 158 1.89 -7.18 9.96
N TYR A 159 2.30 -6.34 10.91
CA TYR A 159 3.64 -5.74 10.93
C TYR A 159 4.76 -6.77 11.15
N ALA A 160 4.52 -7.83 11.92
CA ALA A 160 5.49 -8.92 12.06
C ALA A 160 5.68 -9.64 10.72
N PHE A 161 4.59 -9.95 10.01
CA PHE A 161 4.66 -10.59 8.70
C PHE A 161 5.33 -9.71 7.65
N LYS A 162 5.08 -8.39 7.68
CA LYS A 162 5.81 -7.46 6.80
C LYS A 162 7.30 -7.50 7.10
N GLY A 163 7.70 -7.45 8.38
CA GLY A 163 9.11 -7.53 8.78
C GLY A 163 9.78 -8.81 8.29
N ILE A 164 9.12 -9.95 8.44
CA ILE A 164 9.60 -11.25 7.94
C ILE A 164 9.75 -11.25 6.42
N ASN A 165 8.73 -10.79 5.69
CA ASN A 165 8.77 -10.68 4.24
C ASN A 165 9.90 -9.76 3.75
N LEU A 166 10.11 -8.61 4.39
CA LEU A 166 11.16 -7.67 4.00
C LEU A 166 12.57 -8.19 4.34
N TYR A 167 12.70 -8.99 5.38
CA TYR A 167 13.99 -9.56 5.80
C TYR A 167 14.37 -10.82 5.01
N CYS A 168 13.43 -11.74 4.83
CA CYS A 168 13.63 -13.02 4.15
C CYS A 168 13.41 -12.93 2.64
N GLY A 169 12.73 -11.90 2.15
CA GLY A 169 12.22 -11.81 0.80
C GLY A 169 10.90 -12.58 0.63
N LYS A 170 10.55 -12.86 -0.64
CA LYS A 170 9.36 -13.62 -0.99
C LYS A 170 9.46 -15.04 -0.40
N PRO A 171 8.46 -15.52 0.36
CA PRO A 171 8.51 -16.83 0.97
C PRO A 171 8.42 -17.95 -0.08
N GLU A 172 9.18 -19.02 0.14
CA GLU A 172 9.08 -20.27 -0.65
C GLU A 172 7.98 -21.19 -0.14
N GLU A 173 7.72 -21.17 1.17
CA GLU A 173 6.68 -21.98 1.81
C GLU A 173 5.30 -21.31 1.76
N SER A 174 4.25 -22.14 1.83
CA SER A 174 2.87 -21.64 1.90
C SER A 174 2.61 -20.92 3.23
N PHE A 175 1.73 -19.93 3.23
CA PHE A 175 1.34 -19.24 4.46
C PHE A 175 0.73 -20.21 5.50
N GLU A 176 -0.01 -21.24 5.06
CA GLU A 176 -0.55 -22.29 5.91
C GLU A 176 0.54 -23.09 6.62
N ASP A 177 1.60 -23.48 5.90
CA ASP A 177 2.71 -24.24 6.48
C ASP A 177 3.51 -23.36 7.43
N PHE A 178 3.79 -22.12 7.05
CA PHE A 178 4.43 -21.12 7.89
C PHE A 178 3.69 -20.95 9.23
N LEU A 179 2.36 -20.84 9.20
CA LEU A 179 1.58 -20.68 10.42
C LEU A 179 1.57 -21.91 11.32
N LYS A 180 1.83 -23.12 10.83
CA LYS A 180 1.94 -24.32 11.70
C LYS A 180 3.09 -24.18 12.70
N GLU A 181 4.17 -23.53 12.29
CA GLU A 181 5.37 -23.36 13.11
C GLU A 181 5.40 -22.01 13.82
N TYR A 182 5.05 -20.92 13.12
CA TYR A 182 5.34 -19.56 13.59
C TYR A 182 4.15 -18.81 14.19
N LYS A 183 2.92 -19.35 14.11
CA LYS A 183 1.71 -18.69 14.66
C LYS A 183 1.85 -18.38 16.15
N ASP A 184 2.16 -19.39 16.97
CA ASP A 184 2.25 -19.22 18.43
C ASP A 184 3.52 -18.47 18.87
N PRO A 185 4.71 -18.73 18.29
CA PRO A 185 5.91 -17.94 18.59
C PRO A 185 5.73 -16.44 18.30
N ILE A 186 5.19 -16.07 17.13
CA ILE A 186 4.96 -14.66 16.78
C ILE A 186 3.99 -14.02 17.77
N ARG A 187 2.87 -14.70 18.07
CA ARG A 187 1.87 -14.22 19.03
C ARG A 187 2.49 -13.97 20.41
N SER A 188 3.24 -14.96 20.91
CA SER A 188 3.87 -14.91 22.23
C SER A 188 4.85 -13.73 22.34
N VAL A 189 5.68 -13.50 21.31
CA VAL A 189 6.60 -12.36 21.29
C VAL A 189 5.83 -11.04 21.32
N ILE A 190 4.79 -10.88 20.50
CA ILE A 190 3.98 -9.65 20.48
C ILE A 190 3.34 -9.39 21.84
N GLU A 191 2.66 -10.39 22.40
CA GLU A 191 1.96 -10.27 23.69
C GLU A 191 2.92 -10.07 24.87
N SER A 192 4.16 -10.53 24.78
CA SER A 192 5.20 -10.29 25.81
C SER A 192 5.53 -8.80 26.00
N PHE A 193 5.28 -7.97 24.98
CA PHE A 193 5.41 -6.51 25.07
C PHE A 193 4.14 -5.82 25.61
N GLY A 194 3.11 -6.57 26.00
CA GLY A 194 1.84 -6.04 26.46
C GLY A 194 0.91 -5.54 25.35
N ILE A 195 1.25 -5.82 24.09
CA ILE A 195 0.47 -5.46 22.91
C ILE A 195 -0.77 -6.37 22.81
N LYS A 196 -1.90 -5.81 22.38
CA LYS A 196 -3.13 -6.57 22.09
C LYS A 196 -3.34 -6.75 20.58
N PRO A 197 -2.78 -7.80 19.95
CA PRO A 197 -2.97 -8.05 18.53
C PRO A 197 -4.38 -8.56 18.20
N ALA A 198 -4.81 -8.40 16.95
CA ALA A 198 -6.06 -8.98 16.47
C ALA A 198 -6.13 -10.51 16.71
N PRO A 199 -7.30 -11.06 17.08
CA PRO A 199 -7.50 -12.52 17.17
C PRO A 199 -7.15 -13.23 15.86
N TRP A 200 -6.62 -14.45 15.93
CA TRP A 200 -6.16 -15.16 14.73
C TRP A 200 -7.29 -15.41 13.72
N GLU A 201 -8.49 -15.65 14.22
CA GLU A 201 -9.74 -15.83 13.47
C GLU A 201 -10.12 -14.57 12.68
N GLU A 202 -9.57 -13.42 13.06
CA GLU A 202 -9.83 -12.12 12.43
C GLU A 202 -8.68 -11.70 11.51
N VAL A 203 -7.46 -12.20 11.72
CA VAL A 203 -6.25 -11.89 10.94
C VAL A 203 -6.31 -12.50 9.53
N VAL A 204 -6.85 -13.71 9.42
CA VAL A 204 -7.26 -14.32 8.15
C VAL A 204 -8.70 -14.80 8.31
N PRO A 205 -9.67 -13.89 8.10
CA PRO A 205 -11.03 -14.15 8.49
C PRO A 205 -11.73 -15.13 7.54
N ASP A 206 -12.59 -15.97 8.12
CA ASP A 206 -13.55 -16.74 7.34
C ASP A 206 -14.58 -15.81 6.65
N GLN A 207 -15.45 -16.38 5.82
CA GLN A 207 -16.40 -15.59 5.04
C GLN A 207 -17.35 -14.77 5.93
N GLN A 208 -17.75 -15.28 7.09
CA GLN A 208 -18.68 -14.60 7.99
C GLN A 208 -18.01 -13.42 8.69
N THR A 209 -16.82 -13.66 9.25
CA THR A 209 -15.99 -12.67 9.92
C THR A 209 -15.57 -11.58 8.94
N ALA A 210 -15.21 -11.95 7.71
CA ALA A 210 -14.85 -11.02 6.66
C ALA A 210 -16.01 -10.07 6.31
N ARG A 211 -17.22 -10.61 6.13
CA ARG A 211 -18.43 -9.79 5.87
C ARG A 211 -18.70 -8.80 7.01
N LYS A 212 -18.57 -9.25 8.26
CA LYS A 212 -18.74 -8.39 9.45
C LYS A 212 -17.73 -7.25 9.45
N GLN A 213 -16.43 -7.55 9.32
CA GLN A 213 -15.37 -6.54 9.31
C GLN A 213 -15.55 -5.53 8.17
N MET A 214 -15.92 -5.99 6.97
CA MET A 214 -16.16 -5.12 5.82
C MET A 214 -17.40 -4.22 6.03
N MET A 215 -18.47 -4.75 6.62
CA MET A 215 -19.66 -3.97 6.95
C MET A 215 -19.35 -2.86 7.95
N GLU A 216 -18.62 -3.18 9.03
CA GLU A 216 -18.18 -2.21 10.03
C GLU A 216 -17.25 -1.15 9.43
N PHE A 217 -16.40 -1.53 8.47
CA PHE A 217 -15.56 -0.59 7.74
C PHE A 217 -16.36 0.34 6.84
N MET A 218 -17.30 -0.20 6.06
CA MET A 218 -18.18 0.60 5.20
C MET A 218 -19.02 1.60 6.00
N MET A 219 -19.50 1.20 7.18
CA MET A 219 -20.18 2.13 8.10
C MET A 219 -19.26 3.23 8.63
N ARG A 220 -17.99 2.92 8.89
CA ARG A 220 -16.99 3.90 9.33
C ARG A 220 -16.61 4.91 8.25
N ILE A 221 -16.40 4.46 7.01
CA ILE A 221 -15.95 5.34 5.90
C ILE A 221 -17.10 6.07 5.20
N GLY A 222 -18.30 5.47 5.16
CA GLY A 222 -19.40 5.95 4.32
C GLY A 222 -20.33 6.97 4.98
N GLY A 223 -20.04 7.38 6.22
CA GLY A 223 -20.87 8.29 7.00
C GLY A 223 -22.33 7.82 7.12
N ALA A 224 -23.25 8.73 7.45
CA ALA A 224 -24.67 8.42 7.66
C ALA A 224 -25.36 7.78 6.43
N GLY A 225 -24.87 8.04 5.20
CA GLY A 225 -25.50 7.57 3.96
C GLY A 225 -25.20 6.13 3.57
N ALA A 226 -24.07 5.55 3.99
CA ALA A 226 -23.73 4.16 3.65
C ALA A 226 -24.54 3.13 4.44
N ALA A 227 -24.84 3.43 5.71
CA ALA A 227 -25.73 2.60 6.53
C ALA A 227 -27.16 2.54 5.94
N GLU A 228 -27.63 3.63 5.34
CA GLU A 228 -28.96 3.73 4.74
C GLU A 228 -29.04 3.01 3.38
N LYS A 229 -28.00 3.11 2.55
CA LYS A 229 -27.86 2.30 1.32
C LYS A 229 -27.79 0.81 1.61
N PHE A 230 -27.09 0.41 2.67
CA PHE A 230 -27.00 -0.99 3.08
C PHE A 230 -28.33 -1.55 3.61
N LYS A 231 -29.06 -0.77 4.42
CA LYS A 231 -30.41 -1.15 4.88
C LYS A 231 -31.39 -1.36 3.72
N LYS A 232 -31.34 -0.51 2.68
CA LYS A 232 -32.15 -0.70 1.47
C LYS A 232 -31.79 -1.97 0.71
N ALA A 233 -30.49 -2.25 0.54
CA ALA A 233 -30.03 -3.46 -0.15
C ALA A 233 -30.43 -4.77 0.56
N GLN A 234 -30.61 -4.76 1.88
CA GLN A 234 -31.13 -5.92 2.62
C GLN A 234 -32.65 -6.10 2.54
N GLN A 235 -33.42 -5.08 2.17
CA GLN A 235 -34.88 -5.16 2.01
C GLN A 235 -35.28 -5.66 0.60
N GLU A 236 -34.32 -5.75 -0.31
CA GLU A 236 -34.50 -6.18 -1.71
C GLU A 236 -34.08 -7.65 -1.94
N ILE A 237 -33.82 -8.41 -0.87
CA ILE A 237 -33.55 -9.87 -0.85
C ILE A 237 -34.64 -10.55 -0.03
#